data_AF-A0A2J4G6I8-F1
#
_entry.id   AF-A0A2J4G6I8-F1
#
_cell.length_a   1.000
_cell.length_b   1.000
_cell.length_c   1.000
_cell.angle_alpha   90.00
_cell.angle_beta   90.00
_cell.angle_gamma   90.00
#
_symmetry.space_group_name_H-M   'P 1'
#
loop_
_entity.id
_entity.type
_entity.pdbx_description
1 polymer ?
#
loop_
_entity_poly.entity_id
_entity_poly.type
_entity_poly.pdbx_seq_one_letter_code
_entity_poly.pdbx_strand_id
1 'polypeptide(L)'
;MIRIFIERSVTPDELIQPGIVTYKLRKAYLEYEEEGEEPSIYIREEISAETARKLLSKKMIEILKTLSSEREYNISKLSELLHRSPSNVHRDLAFLKKHKLLTFIDRGREKIPILLLKRVVVEVRDGS
;
A
#
# COMPACT_ATOMS: atom_id res chain seq x y z
N MET A 1 -17.16 13.03 -14.41
CA MET A 1 -15.78 12.48 -14.56
C MET A 1 -15.47 11.59 -13.36
N ILE A 2 -14.95 10.38 -13.58
CA ILE A 2 -14.55 9.45 -12.50
C ILE A 2 -13.03 9.49 -12.35
N ARG A 3 -12.54 9.68 -11.12
CA ARG A 3 -11.11 9.63 -10.78
C ARG A 3 -10.90 8.67 -9.63
N ILE A 4 -9.77 7.97 -9.63
CA ILE A 4 -9.47 6.96 -8.62
C ILE A 4 -8.12 7.27 -8.00
N PHE A 5 -8.10 7.38 -6.68
CA PHE A 5 -6.91 7.70 -5.92
C PHE A 5 -6.58 6.55 -4.97
N ILE A 6 -5.29 6.39 -4.71
CA ILE A 6 -4.79 5.58 -3.61
C ILE A 6 -4.04 6.47 -2.64
N GLU A 7 -4.12 6.13 -1.37
CA GLU A 7 -3.29 6.69 -0.32
C GLU A 7 -2.45 5.57 0.28
N ARG A 8 -1.15 5.79 0.38
CA ARG A 8 -0.20 4.82 0.91
C ARG A 8 0.86 5.48 1.77
N SER A 9 1.44 4.72 2.69
CA SER A 9 2.68 5.11 3.36
C SER A 9 3.85 5.13 2.36
N VAL A 10 4.86 5.94 2.66
CA VAL A 10 6.14 5.94 1.96
C VAL A 10 6.87 4.61 2.16
N THR A 11 7.57 4.15 1.12
CA THR A 11 8.45 2.98 1.27
C THR A 11 9.71 3.36 2.06
N PRO A 12 10.40 2.39 2.70
CA PRO A 12 11.70 2.65 3.33
C PRO A 12 12.73 3.27 2.37
N ASP A 13 12.78 2.80 1.13
CA ASP A 13 13.68 3.37 0.10
C ASP A 13 13.34 4.82 -0.23
N GLU A 14 12.04 5.17 -0.22
CA GLU A 14 11.60 6.55 -0.42
C GLU A 14 12.02 7.42 0.75
N LEU A 15 11.95 6.93 2.00
CA LEU A 15 12.39 7.62 3.23
C LEU A 15 13.90 7.95 3.26
N ILE A 16 14.72 7.12 2.62
CA ILE A 16 16.18 7.28 2.60
C ILE A 16 16.61 8.30 1.52
N GLN A 17 15.75 8.63 0.54
CA GLN A 17 16.09 9.59 -0.51
C GLN A 17 15.89 11.05 -0.04
N PRO A 18 16.96 11.85 0.10
CA PRO A 18 16.92 13.16 0.76
C PRO A 18 16.14 14.25 0.01
N GLY A 19 15.73 14.03 -1.24
CA GLY A 19 15.02 15.04 -2.04
C GLY A 19 13.50 15.11 -1.81
N ILE A 20 12.84 13.96 -1.63
CA ILE A 20 11.37 13.86 -1.53
C ILE A 20 10.90 13.92 -0.08
N VAL A 21 11.69 13.35 0.82
CA VAL A 21 11.34 13.15 2.23
C VAL A 21 11.50 14.43 3.00
N THR A 22 12.54 15.21 2.74
CA THR A 22 12.85 16.39 3.55
C THR A 22 11.73 17.43 3.54
N TYR A 23 11.07 17.66 2.40
CA TYR A 23 9.92 18.58 2.34
C TYR A 23 8.67 18.01 3.02
N LYS A 24 8.33 16.73 2.77
CA LYS A 24 7.15 16.09 3.35
C LYS A 24 7.28 15.83 4.84
N LEU A 25 8.47 15.42 5.28
CA LEU A 25 8.85 15.26 6.68
C LEU A 25 8.78 16.61 7.38
N ARG A 26 9.33 17.67 6.80
CA ARG A 26 9.20 19.04 7.33
C ARG A 26 7.74 19.48 7.46
N LYS A 27 6.88 19.18 6.47
CA LYS A 27 5.43 19.48 6.54
C LYS A 27 4.74 18.69 7.64
N ALA A 28 5.02 17.40 7.77
CA ALA A 28 4.42 16.55 8.79
C ALA A 28 4.90 16.93 10.22
N TYR A 29 6.15 17.35 10.38
CA TYR A 29 6.66 17.94 11.63
C TYR A 29 5.94 19.24 12.01
N LEU A 30 5.57 20.08 11.04
CA LEU A 30 4.79 21.30 11.31
C LEU A 30 3.34 20.98 11.70
N GLU A 31 2.72 19.96 11.08
CA GLU A 31 1.37 19.48 11.45
C GLU A 31 1.34 18.86 12.87
N TYR A 32 2.43 18.23 13.32
CA TYR A 32 2.58 17.71 14.68
C TYR A 32 2.53 18.79 15.76
N GLU A 33 3.09 19.98 15.51
CA GLU A 33 3.03 21.10 16.45
C GLU A 33 1.59 21.63 16.66
N GLU A 34 0.68 21.36 15.71
CA GLU A 34 -0.72 21.83 15.77
C GLU A 34 -1.72 20.79 16.28
N GLU A 35 -1.55 19.48 16.03
CA GLU A 35 -2.57 18.45 16.34
C GLU A 35 -2.15 17.29 17.27
N GLY A 36 -0.86 17.12 17.61
CA GLY A 36 -0.42 16.10 18.58
C GLY A 36 -0.54 14.62 18.17
N GLU A 37 -0.88 14.32 16.92
CA GLU A 37 -0.81 12.96 16.34
C GLU A 37 0.55 12.67 15.69
N GLU A 38 1.05 11.43 15.79
CA GLU A 38 2.31 11.05 15.14
C GLU A 38 2.25 11.29 13.61
N PRO A 39 3.19 12.07 13.05
CA PRO A 39 3.16 12.39 11.63
C PRO A 39 3.43 11.14 10.79
N SER A 40 2.39 10.66 10.13
CA SER A 40 2.50 9.58 9.16
C SER A 40 2.51 10.16 7.75
N ILE A 41 3.66 10.13 7.10
CA ILE A 41 3.80 10.66 5.73
C ILE A 41 3.04 9.73 4.78
N TYR A 42 2.02 10.28 4.13
CA TYR A 42 1.26 9.59 3.10
C TYR A 42 1.49 10.19 1.70
N ILE A 43 1.40 9.32 0.70
CA ILE A 43 1.38 9.69 -0.71
C ILE A 43 -0.02 9.41 -1.23
N ARG A 44 -0.67 10.46 -1.75
CA ARG A 44 -1.89 10.36 -2.53
C ARG A 44 -1.54 10.45 -4.02
N GLU A 45 -1.93 9.45 -4.79
CA GLU A 45 -1.65 9.38 -6.22
C GLU A 45 -2.90 8.90 -6.98
N GLU A 46 -3.13 9.47 -8.16
CA GLU A 46 -4.18 9.02 -9.07
C GLU A 46 -3.73 7.77 -9.81
N ILE A 47 -4.60 6.78 -9.90
CA ILE A 47 -4.33 5.51 -10.60
C ILE A 47 -5.28 5.33 -11.78
N SER A 48 -4.84 4.55 -12.76
CA SER A 48 -5.68 4.21 -13.90
C SER A 48 -6.85 3.31 -13.49
N ALA A 49 -7.93 3.34 -14.27
CA ALA A 49 -9.06 2.45 -14.10
C ALA A 49 -8.66 0.96 -14.20
N GLU A 50 -7.64 0.63 -14.99
CA GLU A 50 -7.13 -0.75 -15.11
C GLU A 50 -6.48 -1.23 -13.81
N THR A 51 -5.59 -0.40 -13.23
CA THR A 51 -4.97 -0.68 -11.93
C THR A 51 -6.03 -0.80 -10.85
N ALA A 52 -7.01 0.11 -10.83
CA ALA A 52 -8.10 0.09 -9.88
C ALA A 52 -8.95 -1.19 -10.00
N ARG A 53 -9.31 -1.59 -11.23
CA ARG A 53 -10.08 -2.83 -11.49
C ARG A 53 -9.36 -4.05 -10.91
N LYS A 54 -8.04 -4.14 -11.07
CA LYS A 54 -7.26 -5.24 -10.51
C LYS A 54 -7.17 -5.16 -8.97
N LEU A 55 -6.95 -3.96 -8.43
CA LEU A 55 -6.86 -3.72 -6.99
C LEU A 55 -8.17 -4.07 -6.26
N LEU A 56 -9.30 -3.72 -6.88
CA LEU A 56 -10.64 -3.96 -6.37
C LEU A 56 -11.23 -5.32 -6.80
N SER A 57 -10.44 -6.17 -7.45
CA SER A 57 -10.89 -7.52 -7.78
C SER A 57 -11.12 -8.33 -6.49
N LYS A 58 -12.11 -9.22 -6.49
CA LYS A 58 -12.40 -10.12 -5.35
C LYS A 58 -11.13 -10.79 -4.83
N LYS A 59 -10.30 -11.29 -5.75
CA LYS A 59 -9.07 -11.99 -5.40
C LYS A 59 -8.05 -11.11 -4.69
N MET A 60 -7.90 -9.86 -5.11
CA MET A 60 -6.98 -8.91 -4.49
C MET A 60 -7.52 -8.40 -3.16
N ILE A 61 -8.83 -8.16 -3.04
CA ILE A 61 -9.47 -7.75 -1.78
C ILE A 61 -9.22 -8.80 -0.69
N GLU A 62 -9.30 -10.10 -1.00
CA GLU A 62 -8.97 -11.16 -0.04
C GLU A 62 -7.52 -11.06 0.45
N ILE A 63 -6.56 -10.80 -0.45
CA ILE A 63 -5.15 -10.59 -0.08
C ILE A 63 -5.00 -9.35 0.82
N LEU A 64 -5.62 -8.23 0.43
CA LEU A 64 -5.54 -6.98 1.19
C LEU A 64 -6.12 -7.16 2.61
N LYS A 65 -7.23 -7.87 2.75
CA LYS A 65 -7.82 -8.20 4.07
C LYS A 65 -6.91 -9.07 4.92
N THR A 66 -6.25 -10.07 4.33
CA THR A 66 -5.30 -10.91 5.07
C THR A 66 -4.07 -10.10 5.51
N LEU A 67 -3.55 -9.24 4.63
CA LEU A 67 -2.40 -8.38 4.91
C LEU A 67 -2.71 -7.22 5.84
N SER A 68 -3.96 -6.78 5.96
CA SER A 68 -4.37 -5.71 6.88
C SER A 68 -4.58 -6.20 8.31
N SER A 69 -4.48 -7.51 8.55
CA SER A 69 -4.49 -8.04 9.92
C SER A 69 -3.19 -7.69 10.64
N GLU A 70 -3.20 -7.61 11.97
CA GLU A 70 -2.00 -7.37 12.79
C GLU A 70 -0.97 -8.52 12.73
N ARG A 71 -1.20 -9.55 11.90
CA ARG A 71 -0.37 -10.73 11.77
C ARG A 71 0.54 -10.64 10.54
N GLU A 72 1.80 -10.95 10.77
CA GLU A 72 2.79 -11.08 9.70
C GLU A 72 2.74 -12.49 9.09
N TYR A 73 2.69 -12.57 7.77
CA TYR A 73 2.64 -13.82 7.03
C TYR A 73 3.65 -13.85 5.91
N ASN A 74 4.46 -14.90 5.82
CA ASN A 74 5.25 -15.16 4.62
C ASN A 74 4.36 -15.65 3.46
N ILE A 75 4.93 -15.76 2.26
CA ILE A 75 4.21 -16.16 1.04
C ILE A 75 3.56 -17.54 1.19
N SER A 76 4.27 -18.51 1.77
CA SER A 76 3.74 -19.87 1.99
C SER A 76 2.50 -19.83 2.89
N LYS A 77 2.55 -19.05 3.96
CA LYS A 77 1.42 -18.94 4.88
C LYS A 77 0.22 -18.22 4.27
N LEU A 78 0.46 -17.18 3.48
CA LEU A 78 -0.59 -16.53 2.69
C LEU A 78 -1.24 -17.50 1.69
N SER A 79 -0.43 -18.35 1.06
CA SER A 79 -0.89 -19.39 0.14
C SER A 79 -1.88 -20.35 0.80
N GLU A 80 -1.54 -20.82 2.00
CA GLU A 80 -2.40 -21.70 2.80
C GLU A 80 -3.70 -21.01 3.19
N LEU A 81 -3.61 -19.81 3.78
CA LEU A 81 -4.77 -19.06 4.29
C LEU A 81 -5.77 -18.68 3.20
N LEU A 82 -5.26 -18.34 2.02
CA LEU A 82 -6.08 -17.93 0.88
C LEU A 82 -6.54 -19.12 0.02
N HIS A 83 -6.10 -20.35 0.34
CA HIS A 83 -6.32 -21.55 -0.48
C HIS A 83 -5.94 -21.34 -1.95
N ARG A 84 -4.77 -20.74 -2.19
CA ARG A 84 -4.23 -20.46 -3.53
C ARG A 84 -2.84 -21.05 -3.70
N SER A 85 -2.37 -21.17 -4.93
CA SER A 85 -0.98 -21.57 -5.19
C SER A 85 0.01 -20.46 -4.84
N PRO A 86 1.24 -20.80 -4.40
CA PRO A 86 2.26 -19.80 -4.06
C PRO A 86 2.59 -18.87 -5.23
N SER A 87 2.55 -19.39 -6.47
CA SER A 87 2.78 -18.61 -7.68
C SER A 87 1.71 -17.53 -7.90
N ASN A 88 0.43 -17.84 -7.63
CA ASN A 88 -0.65 -16.87 -7.75
C ASN A 88 -0.53 -15.77 -6.68
N VAL A 89 -0.26 -16.16 -5.42
CA VAL A 89 -0.03 -15.20 -4.34
C VAL A 89 1.17 -14.31 -4.66
N HIS A 90 2.30 -14.88 -5.07
CA HIS A 90 3.48 -14.13 -5.47
C HIS A 90 3.18 -13.12 -6.57
N ARG A 91 2.39 -13.49 -7.60
CA ARG A 91 2.00 -12.58 -8.69
C ARG A 91 1.16 -11.40 -8.20
N ASP A 92 0.25 -11.64 -7.25
CA ASP A 92 -0.56 -10.59 -6.65
C ASP A 92 0.28 -9.66 -5.77
N LEU A 93 1.18 -10.21 -4.93
CA LEU A 93 2.11 -9.41 -4.12
C LEU A 93 3.10 -8.61 -4.97
N ALA A 94 3.58 -9.19 -6.08
CA ALA A 94 4.45 -8.51 -7.03
C ALA A 94 3.74 -7.34 -7.71
N PHE A 95 2.44 -7.48 -8.01
CA PHE A 95 1.62 -6.37 -8.50
C PHE A 95 1.52 -5.25 -7.44
N LEU A 96 1.22 -5.58 -6.18
CA LEU A 96 1.16 -4.58 -5.12
C LEU A 96 2.51 -3.87 -4.93
N LYS A 97 3.63 -4.61 -4.95
CA LYS A 97 4.98 -4.04 -4.89
C LYS A 97 5.29 -3.12 -6.07
N LYS A 98 4.95 -3.52 -7.29
CA LYS A 98 5.13 -2.71 -8.50
C LYS A 98 4.45 -1.34 -8.38
N HIS A 99 3.29 -1.31 -7.73
CA HIS A 99 2.52 -0.08 -7.47
C HIS A 99 2.85 0.57 -6.11
N LYS A 100 3.95 0.17 -5.45
CA LYS A 100 4.41 0.69 -4.15
C LYS A 100 3.38 0.57 -3.02
N LEU A 101 2.38 -0.31 -3.18
CA LEU A 101 1.33 -0.57 -2.20
C LEU A 101 1.77 -1.57 -1.12
N LEU A 102 2.93 -2.18 -1.31
CA LEU A 102 3.48 -3.22 -0.47
C LEU A 102 5.01 -3.19 -0.54
N THR A 103 5.67 -3.47 0.57
CA THR A 103 7.10 -3.78 0.60
C THR A 103 7.33 -5.18 1.17
N PHE A 104 8.56 -5.69 1.03
CA PHE A 104 8.97 -6.90 1.72
C PHE A 104 10.05 -6.54 2.71
N ILE A 105 9.97 -7.09 3.92
CA ILE A 105 11.04 -7.09 4.89
C ILE A 105 11.64 -8.50 4.97
N ASP A 106 12.95 -8.59 5.10
CA ASP A 106 13.63 -9.85 5.33
C ASP A 106 13.59 -10.19 6.82
N ARG A 107 13.07 -11.36 7.16
CA ARG A 107 13.04 -11.90 8.53
C ARG A 107 13.78 -13.24 8.54
N GLY A 108 15.10 -13.16 8.68
CA GLY A 108 15.98 -14.31 8.52
C GLY A 108 16.02 -14.78 7.06
N ARG A 109 15.49 -15.98 6.78
CA ARG A 109 15.39 -16.55 5.42
C ARG A 109 14.06 -16.26 4.74
N GLU A 110 13.11 -15.66 5.45
CA GLU A 110 11.76 -15.44 4.96
C GLU A 110 11.56 -14.00 4.51
N LYS A 111 10.72 -13.82 3.48
CA LYS A 111 10.25 -12.51 3.03
C LYS A 111 8.84 -12.28 3.53
N ILE A 112 8.70 -11.26 4.37
CA ILE A 112 7.43 -10.87 4.96
C ILE A 112 6.88 -9.67 4.18
N PRO A 113 5.76 -9.81 3.43
CA PRO A 113 5.04 -8.69 2.85
C PRO A 113 4.44 -7.77 3.92
N ILE A 114 4.68 -6.47 3.79
CA ILE A 114 4.12 -5.40 4.63
C ILE A 114 3.26 -4.49 3.75
N LEU A 115 1.99 -4.35 4.12
CA LEU A 115 1.03 -3.51 3.38
C LEU A 115 1.30 -2.02 3.66
N LEU A 116 1.43 -1.24 2.60
CA LEU A 116 1.59 0.22 2.66
C LEU A 116 0.32 0.97 2.25
N LEU A 117 -0.58 0.32 1.51
CA LEU A 117 -1.87 0.87 1.13
C LEU A 117 -2.70 1.20 2.39
N LYS A 118 -3.22 2.43 2.44
CA LYS A 118 -4.09 2.92 3.52
C LYS A 118 -5.52 3.10 3.04
N ARG A 119 -5.73 3.72 1.87
CA ARG A 119 -7.07 4.00 1.33
C ARG A 119 -7.11 3.88 -0.18
N VAL A 120 -8.29 3.53 -0.69
CA VAL A 120 -8.65 3.63 -2.12
C VAL A 120 -9.90 4.51 -2.19
N VAL A 121 -9.84 5.60 -2.95
CA VAL A 121 -10.91 6.59 -3.06
C VAL A 121 -11.38 6.67 -4.50
N VAL A 122 -12.69 6.52 -4.71
CA VAL A 122 -13.31 6.72 -6.02
C VAL A 122 -14.11 8.02 -5.96
N GLU A 123 -13.71 9.01 -6.75
CA GLU A 123 -14.41 10.29 -6.86
C GLU A 123 -15.23 10.30 -8.14
N VAL A 124 -16.52 10.59 -8.02
CA VAL A 124 -17.42 10.89 -9.15
C VAL A 124 -17.76 12.36 -9.06
N ARG A 125 -17.38 13.14 -10.06
CA ARG A 125 -17.75 14.56 -10.16
C ARG A 125 -18.76 14.73 -11.29
N ASP A 126 -19.86 15.39 -10.99
CA ASP A 126 -20.79 15.86 -12.02
C ASP A 126 -20.14 17.03 -12.78
N GLY A 127 -20.30 17.03 -14.10
CA GLY A 127 -19.84 18.13 -14.94
C GLY A 127 -20.82 19.29 -14.78
N SER A 128 -20.44 20.30 -14.00
CA SER A 128 -21.06 21.63 -14.04
C SER A 128 -20.29 22.52 -15.00
#